data_AF-A0AAV9R2H7-F1
#
_entry.id   AF-A0AAV9R2H7-F1
#
_cell.length_a   1.000
_cell.length_b   1.000
_cell.length_c   1.000
_cell.angle_alpha   90.00
_cell.angle_beta   90.00
_cell.angle_gamma   90.00
#
_symmetry.space_group_name_H-M   'P 1'
#
loop_
_entity.id
_entity.type
_entity.pdbx_description
1 polymer ?
#
loop_
_entity_poly.entity_id
_entity_poly.type
_entity_poly.pdbx_seq_one_letter_code
_entity_poly.pdbx_strand_id
1 'polypeptide(L)'
;MVPFSGAHAVWFEPLQAEHYVNFRVQDNNYVLKALPDIKPIPAMEKYLADYKAIMEKEKPIFFAVSFLPCSRLWMWIANQLKENYCNAYFIWKKNNMHGNPEKHYKVLLNKYLKTPDQITRANEIFRQQMQNEQNFFSASL
;
A
#
# COMPACT_ATOMS: atom_id res chain seq x y z
N MET A 1 -31.34 6.14 20.27
CA MET A 1 -29.90 6.49 20.34
C MET A 1 -29.14 5.19 20.11
N VAL A 2 -28.73 4.93 18.87
CA VAL A 2 -28.05 3.69 18.47
C VAL A 2 -26.56 4.00 18.34
N PRO A 3 -25.65 3.26 18.99
CA PRO A 3 -24.23 3.48 18.82
C PRO A 3 -23.80 2.84 17.49
N PHE A 4 -23.29 3.64 16.56
CA PHE A 4 -22.57 3.13 15.39
C PHE A 4 -21.18 2.67 15.84
N SER A 5 -21.10 1.42 16.27
CA SER A 5 -19.85 0.65 16.23
C SER A 5 -19.66 0.13 14.81
N GLY A 6 -18.57 0.49 14.15
CA GLY A 6 -18.24 -0.14 12.86
C GLY A 6 -17.46 0.74 11.90
N ALA A 7 -16.22 1.07 12.25
CA ALA A 7 -15.19 1.31 11.26
C ALA A 7 -14.03 0.40 11.63
N HIS A 8 -14.12 -0.88 11.25
CA HIS A 8 -12.95 -1.73 11.17
C HIS A 8 -12.02 -1.10 10.14
N ALA A 9 -11.00 -0.39 10.63
CA ALA A 9 -9.78 -0.19 9.88
C ALA A 9 -9.38 -1.57 9.33
N VAL A 10 -9.22 -1.69 8.02
CA VAL A 10 -8.68 -2.91 7.42
C VAL A 10 -7.24 -3.00 7.91
N TRP A 11 -7.06 -3.80 8.96
CA TRP A 11 -5.78 -4.07 9.59
C TRP A 11 -4.84 -4.70 8.56
N PHE A 12 -3.76 -4.01 8.22
CA PHE A 12 -2.55 -4.69 7.76
C PHE A 12 -1.83 -5.19 9.01
N GLU A 13 -2.17 -6.41 9.45
CA GLU A 13 -1.39 -7.14 10.43
C GLU A 13 0.05 -7.38 9.92
N PRO A 14 1.06 -7.49 10.80
CA PRO A 14 2.43 -7.74 10.39
C PRO A 14 2.54 -9.10 9.70
N LEU A 15 2.62 -9.08 8.36
CA LEU A 15 2.71 -10.28 7.52
C LEU A 15 3.94 -11.11 7.89
N GLN A 16 3.73 -12.27 8.51
CA GLN A 16 4.78 -13.28 8.69
C GLN A 16 4.98 -14.06 7.38
N ALA A 17 6.20 -14.59 7.17
CA ALA A 17 6.61 -15.26 5.93
C ALA A 17 5.65 -16.36 5.43
N GLU A 18 4.96 -17.03 6.36
CA GLU A 18 3.98 -18.10 6.07
C GLU A 18 2.65 -17.56 5.51
N HIS A 19 2.27 -16.32 5.87
CA HIS A 19 1.11 -15.63 5.29
C HIS A 19 1.35 -15.22 3.82
N TYR A 20 2.60 -15.05 3.37
CA TYR A 20 2.90 -14.73 1.97
C TYR A 20 2.59 -15.89 1.01
N VAL A 21 2.71 -17.13 1.47
CA VAL A 21 2.37 -18.32 0.66
C VAL A 21 0.86 -18.45 0.49
N ASN A 22 0.10 -18.16 1.56
CA ASN A 22 -1.36 -18.15 1.52
C ASN A 22 -1.94 -16.94 0.77
N PHE A 23 -1.29 -15.78 0.82
CA PHE A 23 -1.66 -14.61 0.03
C PHE A 23 -1.63 -14.93 -1.47
N ARG A 24 -0.60 -15.68 -1.93
CA ARG A 24 -0.47 -16.13 -3.32
C ARG A 24 -1.61 -17.04 -3.80
N VAL A 25 -2.32 -17.71 -2.89
CA VAL A 25 -3.44 -18.62 -3.19
C VAL A 25 -4.79 -17.91 -3.09
N GLN A 26 -4.92 -16.86 -2.28
CA GLN A 26 -6.15 -16.07 -2.16
C GLN A 26 -6.31 -14.98 -3.24
N ASP A 27 -5.22 -14.54 -3.89
CA ASP A 27 -5.22 -13.36 -4.77
C ASP A 27 -5.63 -13.60 -6.23
N ASN A 28 -6.00 -14.84 -6.61
CA ASN A 28 -6.41 -15.12 -7.99
C ASN A 28 -7.75 -14.46 -8.37
N ASN A 29 -8.47 -13.89 -7.40
CA ASN A 29 -9.69 -13.13 -7.64
C ASN A 29 -9.65 -11.84 -6.80
N TYR A 30 -9.10 -10.76 -7.34
CA TYR A 30 -9.47 -9.38 -6.95
C TYR A 30 -10.93 -9.07 -7.32
N VAL A 31 -11.83 -10.02 -7.10
CA VAL A 31 -13.27 -9.80 -7.12
C VAL A 31 -13.62 -9.39 -5.70
N LEU A 32 -13.29 -8.13 -5.35
CA LEU A 32 -14.10 -7.41 -4.39
C LEU A 32 -15.56 -7.67 -4.80
N LYS A 33 -16.47 -8.00 -3.87
CA LYS A 33 -17.90 -8.05 -4.18
C LYS A 33 -18.17 -6.78 -4.97
N ALA A 34 -18.41 -6.93 -6.28
CA ALA A 34 -18.49 -5.78 -7.15
C ALA A 34 -19.57 -4.90 -6.55
N LEU A 35 -19.16 -3.76 -5.99
CA LEU A 35 -20.08 -2.66 -5.81
C LEU A 35 -20.24 -2.18 -7.26
N PRO A 36 -21.32 -2.57 -7.96
CA PRO A 36 -21.41 -2.38 -9.41
C PRO A 36 -21.27 -0.91 -9.82
N ASP A 37 -21.42 -0.01 -8.84
CA ASP A 37 -21.40 1.43 -9.01
C ASP A 37 -20.01 2.07 -8.82
N ILE A 38 -19.00 1.34 -8.31
CA ILE A 38 -17.63 1.88 -8.14
C ILE A 38 -16.76 1.38 -9.29
N LYS A 39 -16.60 2.23 -10.31
CA LYS A 39 -15.69 1.99 -11.42
C LYS A 39 -14.31 2.57 -11.10
N PRO A 40 -13.23 1.77 -11.14
CA PRO A 40 -11.89 2.28 -10.89
C PRO A 40 -11.52 3.31 -11.97
N ILE A 41 -10.89 4.42 -11.57
CA ILE A 41 -10.33 5.38 -12.52
C ILE A 41 -9.08 4.79 -13.19
N PRO A 42 -8.68 5.24 -14.39
CA PRO A 42 -7.51 4.71 -15.09
C PRO A 42 -6.22 4.68 -14.25
N ALA A 43 -6.02 5.67 -13.38
CA ALA A 43 -4.88 5.70 -12.45
C ALA A 43 -4.91 4.53 -11.45
N MET A 44 -6.08 4.19 -10.91
CA MET A 44 -6.25 3.04 -10.01
C MET A 44 -6.05 1.72 -10.75
N GLU A 45 -6.61 1.59 -11.96
CA GLU A 45 -6.45 0.40 -12.79
C GLU A 45 -4.97 0.13 -13.09
N LYS A 46 -4.22 1.18 -13.47
CA LYS A 46 -2.78 1.08 -13.72
C LYS A 46 -1.99 0.69 -12.47
N TYR A 47 -2.32 1.29 -11.32
CA TYR A 47 -1.68 1.00 -10.05
C TYR A 47 -1.88 -0.48 -9.67
N LEU A 48 -3.11 -0.98 -9.72
CA LEU A 48 -3.42 -2.38 -9.43
C LEU A 48 -2.80 -3.35 -10.44
N ALA A 49 -2.79 -2.99 -11.73
CA ALA A 49 -2.15 -3.78 -12.77
C ALA A 49 -0.63 -3.91 -12.54
N ASP A 50 0.04 -2.87 -12.05
CA ASP A 50 1.46 -2.93 -11.72
C ASP A 50 1.74 -3.84 -10.52
N TYR A 51 0.91 -3.80 -9.47
CA TYR A 51 0.99 -4.76 -8.37
C TYR A 51 0.88 -6.20 -8.85
N LYS A 52 -0.13 -6.47 -9.68
CA LYS A 52 -0.36 -7.80 -10.28
C LYS A 52 0.83 -8.24 -11.13
N ALA A 53 1.35 -7.36 -11.99
CA ALA A 53 2.50 -7.67 -12.84
C ALA A 53 3.75 -8.01 -12.02
N ILE A 54 4.01 -7.30 -10.91
CA ILE A 54 5.13 -7.60 -10.01
C ILE A 54 4.93 -8.96 -9.35
N MET A 55 3.73 -9.24 -8.85
CA MET A 55 3.42 -10.52 -8.22
C MET A 55 3.60 -11.73 -9.15
N GLU A 56 3.24 -11.58 -10.43
CA GLU A 56 3.34 -12.62 -11.44
C GLU A 56 4.76 -12.82 -11.97
N LYS A 57 5.52 -11.73 -12.16
CA LYS A 57 6.79 -11.75 -12.91
C LYS A 57 8.03 -11.70 -12.04
N GLU A 58 7.92 -11.23 -10.80
CA GLU A 58 9.06 -10.97 -9.93
C GLU A 58 9.16 -11.98 -8.77
N LYS A 59 10.33 -12.00 -8.12
CA LYS A 59 10.49 -12.74 -6.85
C LYS A 59 9.60 -12.12 -5.76
N PRO A 60 9.04 -12.90 -4.81
CA PRO A 60 8.12 -12.40 -3.79
C PRO A 60 8.62 -11.20 -2.98
N ILE A 61 9.93 -11.06 -2.77
CA ILE A 61 10.51 -9.91 -2.07
C ILE A 61 10.20 -8.58 -2.78
N PHE A 62 10.13 -8.56 -4.11
CA PHE A 62 9.83 -7.36 -4.88
C PHE A 62 8.37 -6.94 -4.75
N PHE A 63 7.47 -7.87 -4.45
CA PHE A 63 6.10 -7.53 -4.09
C PHE A 63 6.06 -6.81 -2.73
N ALA A 64 6.85 -7.24 -1.75
CA ALA A 64 7.03 -6.45 -0.52
C ALA A 64 7.63 -5.06 -0.80
N VAL A 65 8.60 -4.94 -1.71
CA VAL A 65 9.13 -3.62 -2.12
C VAL A 65 8.01 -2.72 -2.68
N SER A 66 7.08 -3.28 -3.43
CA SER A 66 5.99 -2.52 -4.06
C SER A 66 4.98 -1.92 -3.07
N PHE A 67 4.87 -2.45 -1.84
CA PHE A 67 4.03 -1.90 -0.77
C PHE A 67 4.73 -0.88 0.14
N LEU A 68 6.06 -0.79 0.06
CA LEU A 68 6.80 0.16 0.89
C LEU A 68 6.44 1.64 0.61
N PRO A 69 6.23 2.08 -0.65
CA PRO A 69 5.78 3.43 -0.97
C PRO A 69 4.52 3.86 -0.21
N CYS A 70 3.41 3.14 -0.35
CA CYS A 70 2.14 3.50 0.29
C CYS A 70 2.26 3.51 1.81
N SER A 71 2.92 2.49 2.37
CA SER A 71 3.14 2.35 3.82
C SER A 71 3.91 3.53 4.41
N ARG A 72 4.88 4.12 3.68
CA ARG A 72 5.66 5.29 4.14
C ARG A 72 4.99 6.61 3.81
N LEU A 73 4.44 6.73 2.60
CA LEU A 73 3.98 8.00 2.05
C LEU A 73 2.76 8.53 2.78
N TRP A 74 1.74 7.69 3.01
CA TRP A 74 0.49 8.12 3.64
C TRP A 74 0.73 8.64 5.06
N MET A 75 1.58 7.94 5.82
CA MET A 75 2.04 8.40 7.12
C MET A 75 2.81 9.72 7.05
N TRP A 76 3.72 9.84 6.09
CA TRP A 76 4.49 11.06 5.93
C TRP A 76 3.58 12.25 5.62
N ILE A 77 2.66 12.12 4.66
CA ILE A 77 1.67 13.15 4.29
C ILE A 77 0.85 13.56 5.51
N ALA A 78 0.29 12.60 6.25
CA ALA A 78 -0.52 12.89 7.42
C ALA A 78 0.23 13.71 8.49
N ASN A 79 1.54 13.46 8.65
CA ASN A 79 2.40 14.22 9.55
C ASN A 79 2.83 15.59 8.99
N GLN A 80 2.75 15.82 7.68
CA GLN A 80 3.03 17.13 7.07
C GLN A 80 1.81 18.08 7.07
N LEU A 81 0.59 17.54 7.06
CA LEU A 81 -0.63 18.34 7.00
C LEU A 81 -0.80 19.19 8.27
N LYS A 82 -1.08 20.48 8.10
CA LYS A 82 -1.33 21.43 9.21
C LYS A 82 -2.79 21.48 9.67
N GLU A 83 -3.62 20.55 9.19
CA GLU A 83 -5.05 20.51 9.49
C GLU A 83 -5.35 20.32 10.97
N ASN A 84 -6.40 21.01 11.44
CA ASN A 84 -6.93 20.94 12.80
C ASN A 84 -8.28 20.22 12.83
N TYR A 85 -8.86 20.05 14.02
CA TYR A 85 -10.10 19.29 14.25
C TYR A 85 -11.35 19.88 13.57
N CYS A 86 -11.30 21.13 13.10
CA CYS A 86 -12.39 21.76 12.37
C CYS A 86 -12.40 21.41 10.86
N ASN A 87 -11.36 20.73 10.36
CA ASN A 87 -11.29 20.30 8.96
C ASN A 87 -12.00 18.94 8.76
N ALA A 88 -12.81 18.81 7.71
CA ALA A 88 -13.53 17.58 7.36
C ALA A 88 -12.61 16.35 7.18
N TYR A 89 -11.35 16.56 6.79
CA TYR A 89 -10.33 15.52 6.57
C TYR A 89 -9.48 15.23 7.81
N PHE A 90 -9.77 15.85 8.96
CA PHE A 90 -8.98 15.65 10.19
C PHE A 90 -8.94 14.19 10.65
N ILE A 91 -10.05 13.46 10.51
CA ILE A 91 -10.11 12.04 10.88
C ILE A 91 -9.18 11.20 10.00
N TRP A 92 -9.14 11.47 8.68
CA TRP A 92 -8.20 10.81 7.77
C TRP A 92 -6.75 11.08 8.20
N LYS A 93 -6.42 12.34 8.51
CA LYS A 93 -5.08 12.70 9.02
C LYS A 93 -4.76 11.89 10.28
N LYS A 94 -5.60 11.98 11.32
CA LYS A 94 -5.37 11.31 12.61
C LYS A 94 -5.13 9.80 12.44
N ASN A 95 -5.89 9.14 11.59
CA ASN A 95 -5.79 7.69 11.36
C ASN A 95 -4.50 7.28 10.63
N ASN A 96 -3.89 8.18 9.86
CA ASN A 96 -2.67 7.89 9.10
C ASN A 96 -1.39 8.38 9.80
N MET A 97 -1.47 9.16 10.89
CA MET A 97 -0.27 9.75 11.52
C MET A 97 0.67 8.73 12.20
N HIS A 98 0.19 7.53 12.51
CA HIS A 98 0.89 6.56 13.34
C HIS A 98 1.31 5.31 12.55
N GLY A 99 2.47 4.76 12.91
CA GLY A 99 3.00 3.54 12.32
C GLY A 99 4.52 3.52 12.33
N ASN A 100 5.12 2.35 12.09
CA ASN A 100 6.56 2.21 11.90
C ASN A 100 6.84 1.14 10.83
N PRO A 101 6.57 1.44 9.55
CA PRO A 101 6.78 0.48 8.47
C PRO A 101 8.25 0.08 8.38
N GLU A 102 9.19 0.98 8.68
CA GLU A 102 10.62 0.68 8.63
C GLU A 102 11.02 -0.48 9.53
N LYS A 103 10.41 -0.61 10.72
CA LYS A 103 10.70 -1.72 11.65
C LYS A 103 10.56 -3.10 10.99
N HIS A 104 9.54 -3.29 10.15
CA HIS A 104 9.25 -4.57 9.52
C HIS A 104 9.89 -4.70 8.14
N TYR A 105 9.72 -3.68 7.30
CA TYR A 105 10.24 -3.70 5.93
C TYR A 105 11.76 -3.71 5.90
N LYS A 106 12.46 -2.94 6.75
CA LYS A 106 13.94 -2.89 6.72
C LYS A 106 14.56 -4.24 6.99
N VAL A 107 14.07 -4.98 7.99
CA VAL A 107 14.57 -6.32 8.33
C VAL A 107 14.33 -7.28 7.17
N LEU A 108 13.12 -7.28 6.61
CA LEU A 108 12.75 -8.15 5.49
C LEU A 108 13.58 -7.86 4.23
N LEU A 109 13.61 -6.59 3.80
CA LEU A 109 14.32 -6.18 2.59
C LEU A 109 15.83 -6.43 2.71
N ASN A 110 16.44 -6.07 3.85
CA ASN A 110 17.87 -6.33 4.07
C ASN A 110 18.20 -7.83 4.10
N LYS A 111 17.26 -8.70 4.48
CA LYS A 111 17.47 -10.15 4.49
C LYS A 111 17.53 -10.74 3.08
N TYR A 112 16.77 -10.20 2.12
CA TYR A 112 16.56 -10.83 0.80
C TYR A 112 17.15 -10.06 -0.39
N LEU A 113 17.39 -8.75 -0.26
CA LEU A 113 18.03 -7.92 -1.28
C LEU A 113 19.53 -7.78 -0.93
N LYS A 114 20.36 -8.61 -1.53
CA LYS A 114 21.79 -8.71 -1.19
C LYS A 114 22.72 -8.27 -2.32
N THR A 115 22.29 -8.41 -3.57
CA THR A 115 23.13 -8.07 -4.71
C THR A 115 22.82 -6.66 -5.22
N PRO A 116 23.79 -5.99 -5.88
CA PRO A 116 23.56 -4.71 -6.54
C PRO A 116 22.36 -4.75 -7.50
N ASP A 117 22.22 -5.79 -8.31
CA ASP A 117 21.12 -5.92 -9.27
C ASP A 117 19.76 -6.00 -8.58
N GLN A 118 19.65 -6.74 -7.47
CA GLN A 118 18.42 -6.80 -6.67
C GLN A 118 18.06 -5.44 -6.08
N ILE A 119 19.06 -4.70 -5.60
CA ILE A 119 18.87 -3.36 -5.02
C ILE A 119 18.45 -2.38 -6.11
N THR A 120 19.09 -2.41 -7.28
CA THR A 120 18.71 -1.59 -8.44
C THR A 120 17.26 -1.86 -8.85
N ARG A 121 16.89 -3.14 -9.00
CA ARG A 121 15.51 -3.52 -9.36
C ARG A 121 14.49 -3.11 -8.29
N ALA A 122 14.84 -3.26 -7.02
CA ALA A 122 13.97 -2.82 -5.93
C ALA A 122 13.75 -1.30 -5.95
N ASN A 123 14.79 -0.52 -6.25
CA ASN A 123 14.68 0.93 -6.38
C ASN A 123 13.79 1.34 -7.56
N GLU A 124 13.85 0.63 -8.69
CA GLU A 124 12.95 0.86 -9.83
C GLU A 124 11.49 0.63 -9.44
N ILE A 125 11.19 -0.51 -8.81
CA ILE A 125 9.83 -0.87 -8.37
C ILE A 125 9.32 0.16 -7.34
N PHE A 126 10.16 0.54 -6.37
CA PHE A 126 9.81 1.56 -5.39
C PHE A 126 9.43 2.88 -6.07
N ARG A 127 10.23 3.36 -7.03
CA ARG A 127 9.95 4.61 -7.77
C ARG A 127 8.72 4.51 -8.64
N GLN A 128 8.53 3.38 -9.33
CA GLN A 128 7.32 3.11 -10.11
C GLN A 128 6.06 3.24 -9.24
N GLN A 129 6.08 2.65 -8.05
CA GLN A 129 4.92 2.69 -7.15
C GLN A 129 4.73 4.06 -6.47
N MET A 130 5.81 4.81 -6.20
CA MET A 130 5.69 6.23 -5.84
C MET A 130 5.05 7.08 -6.96
N GLN A 131 5.35 6.77 -8.22
CA GLN A 131 4.72 7.43 -9.37
C GLN A 131 3.22 7.08 -9.46
N ASN A 132 2.86 5.83 -9.18
CA ASN A 132 1.45 5.42 -9.13
C ASN A 132 0.69 6.14 -8.02
N GLU A 133 1.28 6.33 -6.84
CA GLU A 133 0.71 7.15 -5.77
C GLU A 133 0.48 8.60 -6.21
N GLN A 134 1.47 9.22 -6.84
CA GLN A 134 1.33 10.58 -7.38
C GLN A 134 0.18 10.64 -8.39
N ASN A 135 0.10 9.69 -9.31
CA ASN A 135 -0.93 9.65 -10.35
C ASN A 135 -2.32 9.44 -9.72
N PHE A 136 -2.41 8.58 -8.70
CA PHE A 136 -3.64 8.36 -7.95
C PHE A 136 -4.15 9.65 -7.30
N PHE A 137 -3.30 10.34 -6.53
CA PHE A 137 -3.67 11.63 -5.93
C PHE A 137 -3.99 12.69 -6.99
N SER A 138 -3.23 12.77 -8.08
CA SER A 138 -3.45 13.77 -9.14
C SER A 138 -4.77 13.56 -9.87
N ALA A 139 -5.19 12.31 -10.05
CA ALA A 139 -6.47 11.98 -10.71
C ALA A 139 -7.68 12.06 -9.76
N SER A 140 -7.47 12.36 -8.48
CA SER A 140 -8.51 12.54 -7.47
C SER A 140 -8.90 14.01 -7.23
N LEU A 141 -8.26 14.93 -7.96
CA LEU A 141 -8.51 16.37 -7.99
C LEU A 141 -9.47 16.73 -9.13
#